data_AF-A0A0H4VA30-F1
#
_entry.id   AF-A0A0H4VA30-F1
#
_cell.length_a   1.000
_cell.length_b   1.000
_cell.length_c   1.000
_cell.angle_alpha   90.00
_cell.angle_beta   90.00
_cell.angle_gamma   90.00
#
_symmetry.space_group_name_H-M   'P 1'
#
loop_
_entity.id
_entity.type
_entity.pdbx_description
1 polymer ?
#
loop_
_entity_poly.entity_id
_entity_poly.type
_entity_poly.pdbx_seq_one_letter_code
_entity_poly.pdbx_strand_id
1 'polypeptide(L)' 'MSAELEVLDLSIGGAMVEARGWSTQIGERVLLTLPGLSAQPGELVWLEDGRAGIVFEQPLHETVFDKFNAMIAR' A
#
# COMPACT_ATOMS: atom_id res chain seq x y z
N MET A 1 -8.32 0.94 13.82
CA MET A 1 -7.54 2.20 13.80
C MET A 1 -7.15 2.45 12.35
N SER A 2 -7.22 3.68 11.87
CA SER A 2 -6.74 4.07 10.54
C SER A 2 -5.61 5.08 10.71
N ALA A 3 -4.60 5.01 9.85
CA ALA A 3 -3.51 5.97 9.78
C ALA A 3 -3.38 6.45 8.33
N GLU A 4 -3.11 7.74 8.15
CA GLU A 4 -2.71 8.28 6.85
C GLU A 4 -1.20 8.16 6.74
N LEU A 5 -0.73 7.46 5.70
CA LEU A 5 0.68 7.19 5.46
C LEU A 5 1.03 7.63 4.04
N GLU A 6 2.25 8.14 3.86
CA GLU A 6 2.77 8.46 2.53
C GLU A 6 3.14 7.18 1.79
N VAL A 7 2.65 7.03 0.56
CA VAL A 7 3.06 5.94 -0.34
C VAL A 7 4.36 6.35 -1.01
N LEU A 8 5.42 5.57 -0.79
CA LEU A 8 6.76 5.81 -1.31
C LEU A 8 7.00 5.08 -2.64
N ASP A 9 6.38 3.90 -2.82
CA ASP A 9 6.43 3.10 -4.03
C ASP A 9 5.12 2.29 -4.16
N LEU A 10 4.65 2.09 -5.37
CA LEU A 10 3.48 1.26 -5.67
C LEU A 10 3.77 0.35 -6.86
N SER A 11 3.43 -0.92 -6.69
CA SER A 11 3.46 -1.94 -7.75
C SER A 11 2.08 -2.60 -7.88
N ILE A 12 1.94 -3.48 -8.89
CA ILE A 12 0.74 -4.32 -9.00
C ILE A 12 0.55 -5.24 -7.79
N GLY A 13 1.63 -5.59 -7.08
CA GLY A 13 1.59 -6.59 -6.00
C GLY A 13 1.50 -5.99 -4.60
N GLY A 14 1.67 -4.68 -4.45
CA GLY A 14 1.74 -4.07 -3.13
C GLY A 14 2.24 -2.64 -3.14
N ALA A 15 2.38 -2.07 -1.94
CA ALA A 15 2.84 -0.70 -1.72
C ALA A 15 3.94 -0.66 -0.65
N MET A 16 4.90 0.25 -0.84
CA MET A 16 5.81 0.69 0.20
C MET A 16 5.29 2.00 0.78
N VAL A 17 5.24 2.10 2.11
CA VAL A 17 4.77 3.30 2.80
C VAL A 17 5.80 3.80 3.82
N GLU A 18 5.72 5.09 4.12
CA GLU A 18 6.37 5.66 5.30
C GLU A 18 5.66 5.12 6.55
N ALA A 19 6.42 4.65 7.54
CA ALA A 19 5.93 3.97 8.73
C ALA A 19 6.58 4.47 10.03
N ARG A 20 7.26 5.63 10.06
CA ARG A 20 7.74 6.21 11.32
C ARG A 20 6.57 6.54 12.22
N GLY A 21 6.57 5.93 13.41
CA GLY A 21 5.49 6.09 14.39
C GLY A 21 4.27 5.20 14.12
N TRP A 22 4.30 4.35 13.09
CA TRP A 22 3.25 3.36 12.87
C TRP A 22 3.49 2.12 13.75
N SER A 23 2.55 1.82 14.66
CA SER A 23 2.71 0.78 15.69
C SER A 23 2.08 -0.57 15.31
N THR A 24 2.16 -0.97 14.04
CA THR A 24 1.62 -2.26 13.55
C THR A 24 2.65 -3.40 13.64
N GLN A 25 2.22 -4.64 13.41
CA GLN A 25 3.09 -5.83 13.44
C GLN A 25 3.17 -6.51 12.07
N ILE A 26 4.32 -7.13 11.77
CA ILE A 26 4.46 -7.98 10.57
C ILE A 26 3.46 -9.14 10.68
N GLY A 27 2.78 -9.46 9.59
CA GLY A 27 1.69 -10.44 9.54
C GLY A 27 0.30 -9.85 9.79
N GLU A 28 0.21 -8.57 10.19
CA GLU A 28 -1.09 -7.92 10.37
C GLU A 28 -1.78 -7.69 9.03
N ARG A 29 -3.07 -8.02 9.00
CA ARG A 29 -3.95 -7.72 7.88
C ARG A 29 -4.33 -6.25 7.91
N VAL A 30 -4.15 -5.60 6.77
CA VAL A 30 -4.44 -4.19 6.58
C VAL A 30 -5.35 -4.00 5.37
N LEU A 31 -6.06 -2.88 5.36
CA LEU A 31 -6.90 -2.47 4.24
C LEU A 31 -6.37 -1.13 3.72
N LEU A 32 -5.80 -1.12 2.51
CA LEU A 32 -5.22 0.08 1.91
C LEU A 32 -6.26 0.79 1.07
N THR A 33 -6.54 2.03 1.43
CA THR A 33 -7.38 2.92 0.63
C THR A 33 -6.48 3.87 -0.15
N LEU A 34 -6.38 3.65 -1.46
CA LEU A 34 -5.65 4.52 -2.39
C LEU A 34 -6.65 5.38 -3.17
N PRO A 35 -6.35 6.65 -3.47
CA PRO A 35 -7.26 7.51 -4.24
C PRO A 35 -7.67 6.88 -5.56
N GLY A 36 -8.97 6.86 -5.86
CA GLY A 36 -9.48 6.33 -7.13
C GLY A 36 -9.45 4.80 -7.27
N LEU A 37 -8.97 4.06 -6.26
CA LEU A 37 -9.04 2.60 -6.21
C LEU A 37 -10.05 2.14 -5.16
N SER A 38 -10.62 0.95 -5.36
CA SER A 38 -11.27 0.24 -4.27
C SER A 38 -10.26 -0.05 -3.16
N ALA A 39 -10.74 -0.24 -1.94
CA ALA A 39 -9.87 -0.66 -0.85
C ALA A 39 -9.19 -2.00 -1.18
N GLN A 40 -7.88 -2.08 -0.96
CA GLN A 40 -7.05 -3.24 -1.28
C GLN A 40 -6.69 -3.99 0.01
N PRO A 41 -7.22 -5.20 0.24
CA PRO A 41 -6.77 -6.05 1.34
C PRO A 41 -5.31 -6.43 1.15
N GLY A 42 -4.54 -6.44 2.24
CA GLY A 42 -3.13 -6.80 2.21
C GLY A 42 -2.59 -7.20 3.58
N GLU A 43 -1.30 -7.53 3.60
CA GLU A 43 -0.56 -7.94 4.79
C GLU A 43 0.75 -7.16 4.89
N LEU A 44 1.07 -6.68 6.09
CA LEU A 44 2.38 -6.11 6.36
C LEU A 44 3.43 -7.22 6.36
N VAL A 45 4.35 -7.22 5.39
CA VAL A 45 5.34 -8.30 5.22
C VAL A 45 6.73 -7.95 5.74
N TRP A 46 7.04 -6.67 5.89
CA TRP A 46 8.29 -6.20 6.50
C TRP A 46 8.15 -4.77 7.05
N LEU A 47 9.01 -4.45 8.03
CA LEU A 47 9.15 -3.13 8.63
C LEU A 47 10.65 -2.89 8.88
N GLU A 48 11.26 -1.93 8.18
CA GLU A 48 12.69 -1.67 8.24
C GLU A 48 12.99 -0.18 7.96
N ASP A 49 13.89 0.42 8.75
CA ASP A 49 14.32 1.83 8.60
C ASP A 49 13.19 2.86 8.50
N GLY A 50 12.13 2.61 9.26
CA GLY A 50 10.93 3.44 9.29
C GLY A 50 10.00 3.21 8.12
N ARG A 51 10.31 2.34 7.16
CA ARG A 51 9.43 1.99 6.03
C ARG A 51 8.72 0.68 6.28
N ALA A 52 7.59 0.51 5.61
CA ALA A 52 6.81 -0.72 5.64
C ALA A 52 6.49 -1.18 4.22
N GLY A 53 6.53 -2.50 4.02
CA GLY A 53 6.04 -3.14 2.81
C GLY A 53 4.75 -3.87 3.06
N ILE A 54 3.76 -3.60 2.23
CA ILE A 54 2.46 -4.25 2.27
C ILE A 54 2.25 -4.99 0.96
N VAL A 55 2.02 -6.29 1.04
CA VAL A 55 1.62 -7.11 -0.12
C VAL A 55 0.10 -7.12 -0.21
N PHE A 56 -0.45 -6.98 -1.41
CA PHE A 56 -1.89 -7.14 -1.63
C PHE A 56 -2.26 -8.63 -1.62
N GLU A 57 -3.42 -8.97 -1.04
CA GLU A 57 -3.95 -10.33 -1.09
C GLU A 57 -4.22 -10.79 -2.53
N GLN A 58 -4.57 -9.84 -3.41
CA GLN A 58 -4.70 -10.04 -4.85
C GLN A 58 -3.97 -8.92 -5.58
N PRO A 59 -3.15 -9.25 -6.60
CA PRO A 59 -2.53 -8.22 -7.43
C PRO A 59 -3.58 -7.31 -8.09
N LEU A 60 -3.25 -6.04 -8.24
CA LEU A 60 -3.99 -5.14 -9.09
C LEU A 60 -3.96 -5.66 -10.54
N HIS A 61 -5.10 -5.58 -11.20
CA HIS A 61 -5.14 -5.78 -12.65
C HIS A 61 -4.29 -4.71 -13.35
N GLU A 62 -3.49 -5.08 -14.35
CA GLU A 62 -2.55 -4.18 -15.03
C GLU A 62 -3.22 -2.89 -15.52
N THR A 63 -4.37 -3.01 -16.20
CA THR A 63 -5.15 -1.84 -16.65
C THR A 63 -5.61 -0.91 -15.52
N VAL A 64 -5.85 -1.44 -14.32
CA VAL A 64 -6.22 -0.62 -13.14
C VAL A 64 -4.98 0.13 -12.65
N PHE A 65 -3.83 -0.55 -12.57
CA PHE A 65 -2.56 0.06 -12.18
C PHE A 65 -2.12 1.15 -13.18
N ASP A 66 -2.22 0.90 -14.48
CA ASP A 66 -1.88 1.88 -15.52
C ASP A 66 -2.75 3.14 -15.42
N LYS A 67 -4.06 2.97 -15.22
CA LYS A 67 -4.99 4.09 -15.03
C LYS A 67 -4.70 4.88 -13.76
N PHE A 68 -4.39 4.18 -12.68
CA PHE A 68 -3.99 4.82 -11.42
C PHE A 68 -2.72 5.65 -11.59
N ASN A 69 -1.68 5.09 -12.19
CA ASN A 69 -0.42 5.79 -12.46
C ASN A 69 -0.63 7.03 -13.33
N ALA A 70 -1.45 6.93 -14.39
CA ALA A 70 -1.80 8.07 -15.23
C ALA A 70 -2.58 9.17 -14.49
N MET A 71 -3.33 8.81 -13.44
CA MET A 71 -4.08 9.75 -12.60
C MET A 71 -3.17 10.50 -11.63
N ILE A 72 -2.21 9.83 -10.98
CA ILE A 72 -1.35 10.43 -9.95
C ILE A 72 -0.11 11.15 -10.51
N ALA A 73 0.29 10.87 -11.75
CA ALA A 73 1.42 11.54 -12.41
C ALA A 73 1.10 12.95 -12.93
N ARG A 74 -0.09 13.48 -12.62
CA ARG A 74 -0.60 14.79 -13.05
C ARG A 74 -0.59 15.78 -11.90
#